data_AF-A0A7J4SRG5-F1
#
_entry.id   AF-A0A7J4SRG5-F1
#
_cell.length_a   1.000
_cell.length_b   1.000
_cell.length_c   1.000
_cell.angle_alpha   90.00
_cell.angle_beta   90.00
_cell.angle_gamma   90.00
#
_symmetry.space_group_name_H-M   'P 1'
#
loop_
_entity.id
_entity.type
_entity.pdbx_description
1 polymer ?
#
loop_
_entity_poly.entity_id
_entity_poly.type
_entity_poly.pdbx_seq_one_letter_code
_entity_poly.pdbx_strand_id
1 'polypeptide(L)' 'MLIPVRCWSCGKVVAHLYKKYTERTAAGEDPQAVLDDLALNRYCCRRMFVGHIDLIDDIAPFSLPRDV' A
#
# COMPACT_ATOMS: atom_id res chain seq x y z
N MET A 1 7.24 -5.56 1.45
CA MET A 1 7.33 -4.97 2.79
C MET A 1 6.07 -4.16 2.96
N LEU A 2 5.58 -4.04 4.19
CA LEU A 2 4.33 -3.36 4.48
C LEU A 2 4.35 -1.90 3.99
N ILE A 3 3.19 -1.39 3.56
CA ILE A 3 3.01 0.01 3.17
C ILE A 3 3.37 0.95 4.33
N PRO A 4 4.04 2.09 4.07
CA PRO A 4 4.32 3.06 5.13
C PRO A 4 3.04 3.55 5.82
N VAL A 5 3.07 3.65 7.16
CA VAL A 5 1.94 4.13 7.97
C VAL A 5 1.48 5.53 7.55
N ARG A 6 2.45 6.40 7.23
CA ARG A 6 2.25 7.79 6.81
C ARG A 6 2.98 8.05 5.50
N CYS A 7 2.46 8.97 4.69
CA CYS A 7 3.15 9.43 3.50
C CYS A 7 4.46 10.16 3.87
N TRP A 8 5.55 9.82 3.18
CA TRP A 8 6.88 10.39 3.41
C TRP A 8 6.99 11.90 3.19
N SER A 9 6.10 12.49 2.39
CA SER A 9 6.13 13.94 2.11
C SER A 9 5.12 14.73 2.92
N CYS A 10 3.86 14.27 2.93
CA CYS A 10 2.75 15.01 3.52
C CYS A 10 2.47 14.64 4.98
N GLY A 11 3.00 13.53 5.48
CA GLY A 11 2.75 13.02 6.85
C GLY A 11 1.33 12.51 7.10
N LYS A 12 0.41 12.62 6.12
CA LYS A 12 -0.96 12.07 6.19
C LYS A 12 -0.88 10.56 6.44
N VAL A 13 -1.74 10.05 7.31
CA VAL A 13 -1.90 8.60 7.55
C VAL A 13 -2.49 7.96 6.29
N VAL A 14 -1.85 6.91 5.76
CA VAL A 14 -2.23 6.28 4.49
C VAL A 14 -2.45 4.76 4.60
N ALA A 15 -1.74 4.05 5.50
CA ALA A 15 -1.76 2.58 5.53
C ALA A 15 -3.15 1.95 5.72
N HIS A 16 -4.02 2.57 6.51
CA HIS A 16 -5.39 2.09 6.75
C HIS A 16 -6.26 1.99 5.49
N LEU A 17 -5.89 2.66 4.39
CA LEU A 17 -6.61 2.62 3.12
C LEU A 17 -6.05 1.59 2.14
N TYR A 18 -4.88 1.02 2.41
CA TYR A 18 -4.16 0.17 1.45
C TYR A 18 -4.92 -1.08 1.06
N LYS A 19 -5.48 -1.79 2.05
CA LYS A 19 -6.27 -3.01 1.80
C LYS A 19 -7.46 -2.75 0.85
N LYS A 20 -8.17 -1.64 1.06
CA LYS A 20 -9.30 -1.23 0.18
C LYS A 20 -8.83 -0.91 -1.23
N TYR A 21 -7.68 -0.23 -1.36
CA TYR A 21 -7.08 0.06 -2.65
C TYR A 21 -6.73 -1.24 -3.39
N THR A 22 -6.01 -2.16 -2.74
CA THR A 22 -5.56 -3.41 -3.37
C THR A 22 -6.73 -4.30 -3.79
N GLU A 23 -7.76 -4.45 -2.93
CA GLU A 23 -8.95 -5.25 -3.23
C GLU A 23 -9.71 -4.71 -4.46
N ARG A 24 -9.90 -3.39 -4.54
CA ARG A 24 -10.62 -2.75 -5.66
C ARG A 24 -9.82 -2.78 -6.96
N THR A 25 -8.50 -2.53 -6.89
CA THR A 25 -7.64 -2.65 -8.07
C THR A 25 -7.54 -4.10 -8.56
N ALA A 26 -7.56 -5.08 -7.66
CA ALA A 26 -7.58 -6.50 -8.02
C ALA A 26 -8.93 -6.92 -8.63
N ALA A 27 -10.03 -6.26 -8.27
CA ALA A 27 -11.33 -6.42 -8.91
C ALA A 27 -11.42 -5.79 -10.31
N GLY A 28 -10.37 -5.10 -10.77
CA GLY A 28 -10.30 -4.48 -12.09
C GLY A 28 -10.82 -3.04 -12.16
N GLU A 29 -11.10 -2.41 -11.02
CA GLU A 29 -11.40 -0.97 -11.00
C GLU A 29 -10.17 -0.13 -11.37
N ASP A 30 -10.39 1.00 -12.04
CA ASP A 30 -9.32 1.92 -12.40
C ASP A 30 -8.61 2.47 -11.14
N PRO A 31 -7.27 2.31 -11.00
CA PRO A 31 -6.56 2.75 -9.81
C PRO A 31 -6.70 4.25 -9.53
N GLN A 32 -6.83 5.09 -10.56
CA GLN A 32 -7.00 6.53 -10.35
C GLN A 32 -8.37 6.82 -9.71
N ALA A 33 -9.45 6.26 -10.24
CA ALA A 33 -10.78 6.39 -9.67
C ALA A 33 -10.86 5.88 -8.22
N VAL A 34 -10.18 4.77 -7.90
CA VAL A 34 -10.11 4.24 -6.52
C VAL A 34 -9.38 5.23 -5.59
N LEU A 35 -8.27 5.82 -6.03
CA LEU A 35 -7.54 6.82 -5.23
C LEU A 35 -8.33 8.12 -5.03
N ASP A 36 -9.16 8.50 -6.01
CA ASP A 36 -10.08 9.63 -5.91
C ASP A 36 -11.15 9.37 -4.84
N ASP A 37 -11.79 8.19 -4.88
CA ASP A 37 -12.81 7.78 -3.92
C ASP A 37 -12.26 7.64 -2.48
N LEU A 38 -11.00 7.20 -2.34
CA LEU A 38 -10.29 7.16 -1.05
C LEU A 38 -9.82 8.55 -0.56
N ALA A 39 -10.22 9.64 -1.23
CA ALA A 39 -9.90 11.03 -0.88
C ALA A 39 -8.38 11.31 -0.77
N LEU A 40 -7.58 10.69 -1.64
CA LEU A 40 -6.13 10.90 -1.72
C LEU A 40 -5.79 11.97 -2.75
N ASN A 41 -6.13 13.23 -2.51
CA ASN A 41 -6.02 14.29 -3.52
C ASN A 41 -4.58 14.67 -3.91
N ARG A 42 -3.62 14.60 -2.98
CA ARG A 42 -2.24 15.03 -3.24
C ARG A 42 -1.42 13.91 -3.89
N TYR A 43 -0.73 14.22 -4.98
CA TYR A 43 0.14 13.27 -5.70
C TYR A 43 1.16 12.59 -4.76
N CYS A 44 1.67 13.31 -3.76
CA CYS A 44 2.69 12.81 -2.85
C CYS A 44 2.16 11.69 -1.94
N CYS A 45 0.87 11.74 -1.58
CA CYS A 45 0.23 10.69 -0.80
C CYS A 45 -0.24 9.55 -1.75
N ARG A 46 -0.60 9.82 -3.02
CA ARG A 46 -0.93 8.80 -4.05
C ARG A 46 0.23 7.90 -4.44
N ARG A 47 1.43 8.46 -4.62
CA ARG A 47 2.62 7.67 -5.00
C ARG A 47 2.96 6.55 -4.00
N MET A 48 2.50 6.65 -2.75
CA MET A 48 2.65 5.60 -1.73
C MET A 48 1.85 4.34 -2.03
N PHE A 49 0.84 4.41 -2.91
CA PHE A 49 0.03 3.27 -3.33
C PHE A 49 0.48 2.77 -4.70
N VAL A 50 0.66 3.69 -5.65
CA VAL A 50 1.02 3.34 -7.04
C VAL A 50 2.40 2.67 -7.13
N GLY A 51 3.38 3.13 -6.34
CA GLY A 51 4.75 2.60 -6.38
C GLY A 51 5.05 1.54 -5.32
N HIS A 52 4.04 1.07 -4.59
CA HIS A 52 4.27 0.14 -3.48
C HIS A 52 4.16 -1.31 -3.93
N ILE A 53 5.14 -2.12 -3.50
CA ILE A 53 5.21 -3.55 -3.77
C ILE A 53 5.25 -4.27 -2.42
N ASP A 54 4.23 -5.09 -2.15
CA ASP A 54 4.15 -5.82 -0.90
C ASP A 54 4.88 -7.17 -0.94
N LEU A 55 6.17 -7.13 -0.64
CA LEU A 55 7.05 -8.28 -0.44
C LEU A 55 6.98 -8.93 0.95
N ILE A 56 6.03 -8.58 1.84
CA ILE A 56 6.05 -9.14 3.22
C ILE A 56 5.85 -10.65 3.23
N ASP A 57 4.94 -11.16 2.42
CA ASP A 57 4.62 -12.59 2.36
C ASP A 57 5.78 -13.39 1.75
N ASP A 58 6.56 -12.79 0.84
CA ASP A 58 7.72 -13.42 0.23
C ASP A 58 8.92 -13.51 1.19
N ILE A 59 9.11 -12.49 2.04
CA ILE A 59 10.28 -12.39 2.92
C ILE A 59 10.02 -13.02 4.29
N ALA A 60 8.78 -12.97 4.79
CA ALA A 60 8.42 -13.50 6.11
C ALA A 60 8.88 -14.95 6.37
N PRO A 61 8.84 -15.90 5.42
CA PRO A 61 9.29 -17.28 5.63
C PRO A 61 10.78 -17.41 5.97
N PHE A 62 11.60 -16.42 5.64
CA PHE A 62 13.05 -16.43 5.90
C PHE A 62 13.44 -15.78 7.24
N SER A 63 12.46 -15.23 7.97
CA SER A 63 12.70 -14.53 9.23
C SER A 63 12.87 -15.46 10.44
N LEU A 64 12.46 -16.72 10.32
CA LEU A 64 12.62 -17.74 11.35
C LEU A 64 13.98 -18.45 11.19
N PRO A 65 14.70 -18.73 12.30
CA PRO A 65 15.90 -19.57 12.24
C PRO A 65 15.55 -20.92 11.61
N ARG A 66 16.32 -21.37 10.62
CA ARG A 66 16.19 -22.72 10.03
C ARG A 66 16.97 -23.75 10.85
N ASP A 67 16.78 -23.69 12.17
CA ASP A 67 17.43 -24.57 13.15
C ASP A 67 16.36 -25.40 13.87
N VAL A 68 15.57 -26.17 13.10
CA VAL A 68 14.83 -27.36 13.55
C VAL A 68 14.98 -28.44 12.49
#